data_AF-A0A420N1C0-F1
#
_entry.id   AF-A0A420N1C0-F1
#
_cell.length_a   1.000
_cell.length_b   1.000
_cell.length_c   1.000
_cell.angle_alpha   90.00
_cell.angle_beta   90.00
_cell.angle_gamma   90.00
#
_symmetry.space_group_name_H-M   'P 1'
#
loop_
_entity.id
_entity.type
_entity.pdbx_description
1 polymer ?
#
loop_
_entity_poly.entity_id
_entity_poly.type
_entity_poly.pdbx_seq_one_letter_code
_entity_poly.pdbx_strand_id
1 'polypeptide(L)'
;MSKLFAVTGQNTRRNAGKRSVDTEVLLRESQSQPRDSERYAMAVVRMNYLHARYRRVNKITDLDLLHTLGDGLAEIFKVVRREEWRDLTDVEKCAIGLFHKNLGDDMEIPFDPLPSSSQGWRNGLEFAKELEAWTLRYEQEVARPTATNDQYVRVYVDSAFSRMPSFVGKALRKYLGENLDDIMRESLCIESPGSFLSALIKVVRAIRIMYLRHLALPRTCPVEIVANGPNPSTGLFNFPQKVFQPWYVKPTFWSTWGPRAFLLRALGGKVPGSQGERFHPQGYNLMTIGPEPQKGKGLEEMATAAGIIKAKGVATCPFSQARVAK
;
A
#
# COMPACT_ATOMS: atom_id res chain seq x y z
N MET A 1 11.32 -4.55 -9.01
CA MET A 1 11.31 -3.70 -7.79
C MET A 1 12.37 -3.99 -6.70
N SER A 2 12.51 -5.20 -6.13
CA SER A 2 13.40 -5.47 -4.98
C SER A 2 14.87 -5.07 -5.18
N LYS A 3 15.41 -5.28 -6.39
CA LYS A 3 16.77 -4.88 -6.79
C LYS A 3 17.03 -3.38 -6.60
N LEU A 4 16.04 -2.53 -6.91
CA LEU A 4 16.17 -1.08 -6.76
C LEU A 4 16.31 -0.69 -5.29
N PHE A 5 15.54 -1.31 -4.39
CA PHE A 5 15.63 -1.03 -2.96
C PHE A 5 16.96 -1.49 -2.35
N ALA A 6 17.56 -2.56 -2.87
CA ALA A 6 18.89 -2.98 -2.47
C ALA A 6 19.94 -1.93 -2.85
N VAL A 7 19.98 -1.50 -4.12
CA VAL A 7 20.98 -0.51 -4.61
C VAL A 7 20.83 0.86 -3.95
N THR A 8 19.61 1.25 -3.61
CA THR A 8 19.32 2.57 -2.99
C THR A 8 19.47 2.58 -1.47
N GLY A 9 19.84 1.45 -0.86
CA GLY A 9 19.95 1.30 0.60
C GLY A 9 18.60 1.37 1.34
N GLN A 10 17.50 1.26 0.61
CA GLN A 10 16.13 1.36 1.11
C GLN A 10 15.61 0.02 1.67
N ASN A 11 16.25 -1.10 1.31
CA ASN A 11 15.99 -2.44 1.86
C ASN A 11 16.99 -2.81 2.98
N THR A 12 17.06 -2.00 4.04
CA THR A 12 17.92 -2.22 5.20
C THR A 12 17.11 -2.14 6.50
N ARG A 13 17.56 -2.80 7.58
CA ARG A 13 16.88 -2.74 8.89
C ARG A 13 16.67 -1.29 9.40
N ARG A 14 17.54 -0.36 8.99
CA ARG A 14 17.45 1.06 9.34
C ARG A 14 16.33 1.78 8.58
N ASN A 15 16.22 1.58 7.27
CA ASN A 15 15.39 2.39 6.38
C ASN A 15 14.07 1.72 5.98
N ALA A 16 14.03 0.39 5.95
CA ALA A 16 12.91 -0.39 5.43
C ALA A 16 11.58 -0.10 6.14
N GLY A 17 11.61 0.02 7.47
CA GLY A 17 10.41 0.33 8.26
C GLY A 17 9.83 1.71 7.94
N LYS A 18 10.65 2.76 7.93
CA LYS A 18 10.22 4.11 7.54
C LYS A 18 9.70 4.14 6.11
N ARG A 19 10.44 3.56 5.17
CA ARG A 19 10.05 3.48 3.76
C ARG A 19 8.68 2.82 3.57
N SER A 20 8.43 1.72 4.28
CA SER A 20 7.13 1.04 4.22
C SER A 20 5.99 1.93 4.69
N VAL A 21 6.20 2.67 5.78
CA VAL A 21 5.18 3.60 6.29
C VAL A 21 5.03 4.80 5.35
N ASP A 22 6.12 5.32 4.77
CA ASP A 22 6.05 6.41 3.78
C ASP A 22 5.24 5.99 2.55
N THR A 23 5.47 4.78 2.03
CA THR A 23 4.66 4.20 0.95
C THR A 23 3.20 4.05 1.36
N GLU A 24 2.94 3.51 2.55
CA GLU A 24 1.57 3.35 3.03
C GLU A 24 0.85 4.69 3.18
N VAL A 25 1.49 5.71 3.75
CA VAL A 25 0.91 7.05 3.87
C VAL A 25 0.51 7.59 2.50
N LEU A 26 1.40 7.57 1.50
CA LEU A 26 1.09 8.08 0.17
C LEU A 26 -0.07 7.31 -0.50
N LEU A 27 -0.11 5.98 -0.34
CA LEU A 27 -1.19 5.15 -0.87
C LEU A 27 -2.52 5.39 -0.14
N ARG A 28 -2.52 5.50 1.20
CA ARG A 28 -3.75 5.77 1.95
C ARG A 28 -4.30 7.16 1.65
N GLU A 29 -3.44 8.14 1.46
CA GLU A 29 -3.82 9.50 1.09
C GLU A 29 -4.44 9.52 -0.31
N SER A 30 -3.84 8.86 -1.30
CA SER A 30 -4.45 8.77 -2.62
C SER A 30 -5.75 7.95 -2.64
N GLN A 31 -5.89 6.94 -1.77
CA GLN A 31 -7.09 6.08 -1.70
C GLN A 31 -8.27 6.68 -0.93
N SER A 32 -8.00 7.50 0.09
CA SER A 32 -9.04 7.97 1.03
C SER A 32 -9.50 9.40 0.81
N GLN A 33 -8.76 10.17 0.00
CA GLN A 33 -9.07 11.56 -0.26
C GLN A 33 -9.81 11.71 -1.60
N PRO A 34 -10.74 12.69 -1.73
CA PRO A 34 -11.35 13.03 -3.01
C PRO A 34 -10.29 13.38 -4.05
N ARG A 35 -10.49 12.98 -5.32
CA ARG A 35 -9.51 13.19 -6.40
C ARG A 35 -9.24 14.68 -6.68
N ASP A 36 -10.23 15.54 -6.45
CA ASP A 36 -10.17 16.99 -6.57
C ASP A 36 -9.63 17.69 -5.30
N SER A 37 -9.20 16.93 -4.29
CA SER A 37 -8.62 17.49 -3.08
C SER A 37 -7.12 17.78 -3.24
N GLU A 38 -6.64 18.75 -2.47
CA GLU A 38 -5.21 19.07 -2.40
C GLU A 38 -4.41 17.88 -1.86
N ARG A 39 -4.94 17.15 -0.87
CA ARG A 39 -4.24 16.00 -0.26
C ARG A 39 -4.01 14.86 -1.26
N TYR A 40 -5.03 14.53 -2.06
CA TYR A 40 -4.87 13.56 -3.14
C TYR A 40 -3.77 13.98 -4.11
N ALA A 41 -3.85 15.23 -4.60
CA ALA A 41 -2.89 15.75 -5.56
C ALA A 41 -1.46 15.74 -5.00
N MET A 42 -1.25 16.22 -3.76
CA MET A 42 0.05 16.21 -3.08
C MET A 42 0.62 14.79 -2.94
N ALA A 43 -0.20 13.79 -2.61
CA ALA A 43 0.25 12.41 -2.50
C ALA A 43 0.70 11.85 -3.86
N VAL A 44 -0.09 12.06 -4.91
CA VAL A 44 0.24 11.57 -6.26
C VAL A 44 1.46 12.26 -6.84
N VAL A 45 1.57 13.59 -6.77
CA VAL A 45 2.76 14.30 -7.28
C VAL A 45 4.01 13.91 -6.51
N ARG A 46 3.89 13.61 -5.21
CA ARG A 46 5.04 13.13 -4.44
C ARG A 46 5.49 11.75 -4.91
N MET A 47 4.56 10.84 -5.18
CA MET A 47 4.88 9.54 -5.79
C MET A 47 5.57 9.73 -7.15
N ASN A 48 5.01 10.56 -8.03
CA ASN A 48 5.56 10.83 -9.35
C ASN A 48 6.98 11.42 -9.26
N TYR A 49 7.20 12.41 -8.38
CA TYR A 49 8.51 13.01 -8.16
C TYR A 49 9.55 11.98 -7.71
N LEU A 50 9.21 11.13 -6.74
CA LEU A 50 10.12 10.11 -6.21
C LEU A 50 10.45 9.04 -7.27
N HIS A 51 9.51 8.72 -8.17
CA HIS A 51 9.72 7.78 -9.26
C HIS A 51 10.44 8.38 -10.47
N ALA A 52 10.24 9.68 -10.77
CA ALA A 52 10.67 10.32 -12.02
C ALA A 52 12.15 10.11 -12.34
N ARG A 53 13.04 10.24 -11.36
CA ARG A 53 14.49 10.03 -11.58
C ARG A 53 14.82 8.61 -12.02
N TYR A 54 14.08 7.61 -11.51
CA TYR A 54 14.32 6.20 -11.79
C TYR A 54 13.66 5.78 -13.10
N ARG A 55 12.51 6.37 -13.44
CA ARG A 55 11.90 6.24 -14.77
C ARG A 55 12.85 6.75 -15.85
N ARG A 56 13.43 7.95 -15.67
CA ARG A 56 14.39 8.56 -16.61
C ARG A 56 15.60 7.69 -16.94
N VAL A 57 16.05 6.85 -16.02
CA VAL A 57 17.19 5.93 -16.22
C VAL A 57 16.77 4.47 -16.37
N ASN A 58 15.49 4.23 -16.70
CA ASN A 58 14.90 2.91 -16.94
C ASN A 58 15.12 1.89 -15.80
N LYS A 59 15.11 2.37 -14.55
CA LYS A 59 15.19 1.54 -13.32
C LYS A 59 13.82 1.25 -12.72
N ILE A 60 12.81 2.03 -13.10
CA ILE A 60 11.39 1.73 -12.94
C ILE A 60 10.81 1.83 -14.35
N THR A 61 10.43 0.70 -14.92
CA THR A 61 9.82 0.65 -16.26
C THR A 61 8.33 0.96 -16.18
N ASP A 62 7.70 1.27 -17.32
CA ASP A 62 6.24 1.45 -17.37
C ASP A 62 5.51 0.14 -17.04
N LEU A 63 6.08 -1.02 -17.41
CA LEU A 63 5.55 -2.33 -17.01
C LEU A 63 5.66 -2.57 -15.50
N ASP A 64 6.74 -2.13 -14.84
CA ASP A 64 6.86 -2.20 -13.36
C ASP A 64 5.76 -1.37 -12.68
N LEU A 65 5.45 -0.19 -13.23
CA LEU A 65 4.39 0.68 -12.70
C LEU A 65 3.01 0.10 -12.93
N LEU A 66 2.73 -0.40 -14.14
CA LEU A 66 1.47 -1.05 -14.46
C LEU A 66 1.25 -2.31 -13.61
N HIS A 67 2.31 -3.09 -13.39
CA HIS A 67 2.30 -4.25 -12.49
C HIS A 67 1.96 -3.82 -11.07
N THR A 68 2.64 -2.82 -10.51
CA THR A 68 2.39 -2.35 -9.14
C THR A 68 0.96 -1.79 -8.98
N LEU A 69 0.44 -1.09 -9.99
CA LEU A 69 -0.93 -0.59 -10.00
C LEU A 69 -1.95 -1.76 -10.00
N GLY A 70 -1.75 -2.74 -10.88
CA GLY A 70 -2.65 -3.89 -11.00
C GLY A 70 -2.55 -4.89 -9.85
N ASP A 71 -1.38 -5.05 -9.24
CA ASP A 71 -1.18 -5.86 -8.01
C ASP A 71 -2.06 -5.34 -6.87
N GLY A 72 -2.10 -4.01 -6.69
CA GLY A 72 -3.03 -3.38 -5.73
C GLY A 72 -4.50 -3.71 -5.99
N LEU A 73 -4.93 -3.73 -7.25
CA LEU A 73 -6.29 -4.08 -7.64
C LEU A 73 -6.59 -5.57 -7.42
N ALA A 74 -5.70 -6.45 -7.90
CA ALA A 74 -5.83 -7.89 -7.82
C ALA A 74 -5.86 -8.37 -6.36
N GLU A 75 -5.00 -7.81 -5.50
CA GLU A 75 -4.97 -8.15 -4.08
C GLU A 75 -6.25 -7.70 -3.35
N ILE A 76 -6.88 -6.58 -3.72
CA ILE A 76 -8.20 -6.21 -3.17
C ILE A 76 -9.24 -7.29 -3.49
N PHE A 77 -9.31 -7.73 -4.75
CA PHE A 77 -10.28 -8.76 -5.16
C PHE A 77 -10.00 -10.10 -4.46
N LYS A 78 -8.75 -10.51 -4.39
CA LYS A 78 -8.30 -11.77 -3.77
C LYS A 78 -8.55 -11.77 -2.27
N VAL A 79 -8.16 -10.72 -1.55
CA VAL A 79 -8.31 -10.62 -0.10
C VAL A 79 -9.78 -10.60 0.29
N VAL A 80 -10.62 -9.80 -0.38
CA VAL A 80 -12.06 -9.75 -0.06
C VAL A 80 -12.71 -11.11 -0.30
N ARG A 81 -12.45 -11.75 -1.45
CA ARG A 81 -12.98 -13.08 -1.76
C ARG A 81 -12.53 -14.15 -0.75
N ARG A 82 -11.29 -14.06 -0.26
CA ARG A 82 -10.69 -15.05 0.64
C ARG A 82 -11.08 -14.84 2.11
N GLU A 83 -11.19 -13.60 2.55
CA GLU A 83 -11.23 -13.26 3.98
C GLU A 83 -12.59 -12.73 4.44
N GLU A 84 -13.43 -12.19 3.55
CA GLU A 84 -14.71 -11.60 3.91
C GLU A 84 -15.89 -12.54 3.65
N TRP A 85 -17.04 -12.24 4.27
CA TRP A 85 -18.21 -13.11 4.24
C TRP A 85 -19.00 -13.08 2.92
N ARG A 86 -18.68 -12.12 2.03
CA ARG A 86 -19.23 -12.01 0.68
C ARG A 86 -18.15 -11.57 -0.30
N ASP A 87 -18.35 -11.89 -1.58
CA ASP A 87 -17.54 -11.33 -2.66
C ASP A 87 -17.94 -9.88 -2.96
N LEU A 88 -17.07 -9.18 -3.69
CA LEU A 88 -17.37 -7.88 -4.28
C LEU A 88 -18.37 -8.04 -5.43
N THR A 89 -19.37 -7.17 -5.44
CA THR A 89 -20.32 -7.03 -6.55
C THR A 89 -19.62 -6.42 -7.78
N ASP A 90 -20.23 -6.56 -8.95
CA ASP A 90 -19.74 -5.94 -10.18
C ASP A 90 -19.66 -4.40 -10.09
N VAL A 91 -20.57 -3.76 -9.34
CA VAL A 91 -20.55 -2.31 -9.09
C VAL A 91 -19.33 -1.92 -8.24
N GLU A 92 -19.02 -2.70 -7.20
CA GLU A 92 -17.85 -2.45 -6.35
C GLU A 92 -16.54 -2.69 -7.12
N LYS A 93 -16.46 -3.77 -7.90
CA LYS A 93 -15.34 -4.03 -8.81
C LYS A 93 -15.18 -2.91 -9.84
N CYS A 94 -16.28 -2.37 -10.36
CA CYS A 94 -16.27 -1.21 -11.25
C CYS A 94 -15.70 0.04 -10.57
N ALA A 95 -16.11 0.33 -9.33
CA ALA A 95 -15.60 1.48 -8.57
C ALA A 95 -14.10 1.35 -8.28
N ILE A 96 -13.63 0.15 -7.93
CA ILE A 96 -12.21 -0.15 -7.73
C ILE A 96 -11.43 0.05 -9.03
N GLY A 97 -11.96 -0.43 -10.16
CA GLY A 97 -11.36 -0.21 -11.48
C GLY A 97 -11.29 1.26 -11.87
N LEU A 98 -12.35 2.03 -11.60
CA LEU A 98 -12.39 3.48 -11.81
C LEU A 98 -11.27 4.20 -11.04
N PHE A 99 -11.11 3.84 -9.77
CA PHE A 99 -10.07 4.38 -8.91
C PHE A 99 -8.68 4.08 -9.47
N HIS A 100 -8.38 2.82 -9.81
CA HIS A 100 -7.07 2.42 -10.34
C HIS A 100 -6.78 3.05 -11.69
N LYS A 101 -7.78 3.18 -12.57
CA LYS A 101 -7.63 3.87 -13.85
C LYS A 101 -7.24 5.34 -13.64
N ASN A 102 -7.99 6.04 -12.78
CA ASN A 102 -7.71 7.45 -12.48
C ASN A 102 -6.32 7.64 -11.83
N LEU A 103 -5.97 6.77 -10.88
CA LEU A 103 -4.66 6.80 -10.24
C LEU A 103 -3.54 6.55 -11.26
N GLY A 104 -3.70 5.58 -12.16
CA GLY A 104 -2.73 5.30 -13.21
C GLY A 104 -2.57 6.45 -14.21
N ASP A 105 -3.67 7.10 -14.61
CA ASP A 105 -3.64 8.32 -15.43
C ASP A 105 -2.86 9.45 -14.72
N ASP A 106 -3.16 9.70 -13.44
CA ASP A 106 -2.52 10.77 -12.66
C ASP A 106 -1.05 10.44 -12.30
N MET A 107 -0.69 9.16 -12.34
CA MET A 107 0.69 8.68 -12.24
C MET A 107 1.42 8.56 -13.59
N GLU A 108 0.76 8.93 -14.69
CA GLU A 108 1.28 8.87 -16.06
C GLU A 108 1.79 7.46 -16.42
N ILE A 109 0.99 6.44 -16.09
CA ILE A 109 1.26 5.04 -16.39
C ILE A 109 0.61 4.71 -17.75
N PRO A 110 1.40 4.29 -18.75
CA PRO A 110 0.85 3.82 -20.03
C PRO A 110 0.06 2.53 -19.85
N PHE A 111 -1.11 2.46 -20.49
CA PHE A 111 -1.99 1.28 -20.47
C PHE A 111 -1.90 0.46 -21.76
N ASP A 112 -0.97 0.75 -22.67
CA ASP A 112 -0.82 0.08 -23.97
C ASP A 112 -0.84 -1.46 -23.91
N PRO A 113 -0.27 -2.13 -22.88
CA PRO A 113 -0.32 -3.59 -22.78
C PRO A 113 -1.72 -4.18 -22.56
N LEU A 114 -2.72 -3.36 -22.20
CA LEU A 114 -4.08 -3.81 -21.97
C LEU A 114 -4.86 -3.87 -23.30
N PRO A 115 -5.63 -4.94 -23.57
CA PRO A 115 -6.29 -5.17 -24.85
C PRO A 115 -7.15 -4.00 -25.37
N SER A 116 -7.91 -3.36 -24.48
CA SER A 116 -8.83 -2.28 -24.89
C SER A 116 -8.19 -0.89 -24.81
N SER A 117 -6.88 -0.77 -24.60
CA SER A 117 -6.20 0.52 -24.48
C SER A 117 -6.40 1.44 -25.70
N SER A 118 -6.39 0.87 -26.90
CA SER A 118 -6.56 1.60 -28.17
C SER A 118 -8.00 2.04 -28.44
N GLN A 119 -9.00 1.32 -27.94
CA GLN A 119 -10.43 1.57 -28.19
C GLN A 119 -11.13 2.24 -27.00
N GLY A 120 -10.49 2.22 -25.82
CA GLY A 120 -11.08 2.56 -24.54
C GLY A 120 -11.90 1.42 -23.95
N TRP A 121 -12.17 1.51 -22.65
CA TRP A 121 -13.03 0.56 -21.92
C TRP A 121 -14.43 1.13 -21.77
N ARG A 122 -15.44 0.26 -21.70
CA ARG A 122 -16.84 0.65 -21.48
C ARG A 122 -17.11 1.18 -20.08
N ASN A 123 -16.43 0.61 -19.08
CA ASN A 123 -16.56 1.00 -17.68
C ASN A 123 -15.36 0.50 -16.86
N GLY A 124 -15.33 0.86 -15.57
CA GLY A 124 -14.27 0.46 -14.66
C GLY A 124 -14.21 -1.06 -14.42
N LEU A 125 -15.29 -1.80 -14.62
CA LEU A 125 -15.29 -3.25 -14.45
C LEU A 125 -14.48 -3.95 -15.55
N GLU A 126 -14.64 -3.50 -16.79
CA GLU A 126 -13.87 -4.02 -17.92
C GLU A 126 -12.39 -3.71 -17.77
N PHE A 127 -12.05 -2.46 -17.41
CA PHE A 127 -10.68 -2.07 -17.08
C PHE A 127 -10.09 -2.92 -15.95
N ALA A 128 -10.82 -3.12 -14.85
CA ALA A 128 -10.37 -3.91 -13.71
C ALA A 128 -10.05 -5.36 -14.10
N LYS A 129 -10.91 -5.99 -14.90
CA LYS A 129 -10.72 -7.37 -15.38
C LYS A 129 -9.51 -7.50 -16.29
N GLU A 130 -9.32 -6.55 -17.22
CA GLU A 130 -8.15 -6.55 -18.09
C GLU A 130 -6.85 -6.33 -17.31
N LEU A 131 -6.84 -5.38 -16.37
CA LEU A 131 -5.69 -5.09 -15.53
C LEU A 131 -5.33 -6.28 -14.63
N GLU A 132 -6.31 -6.90 -13.95
CA GLU A 132 -6.10 -8.12 -13.14
C GLU A 132 -5.52 -9.25 -14.00
N ALA A 133 -6.13 -9.52 -15.15
CA ALA A 133 -5.69 -10.61 -16.03
C ALA A 133 -4.29 -10.36 -16.60
N TRP A 134 -3.95 -9.11 -16.95
CA TRP A 134 -2.62 -8.75 -17.41
C TRP A 134 -1.58 -8.90 -16.28
N THR A 135 -1.88 -8.39 -15.07
CA THR A 135 -0.99 -8.47 -13.91
C THR A 135 -0.64 -9.92 -13.57
N LEU A 136 -1.62 -10.80 -13.47
CA LEU A 136 -1.39 -12.21 -13.13
C LEU A 136 -0.52 -12.93 -14.18
N ARG A 137 -0.69 -12.62 -15.47
CA ARG A 137 0.18 -13.16 -16.53
C ARG A 137 1.59 -12.60 -16.44
N TYR A 138 1.72 -11.29 -16.24
CA TYR A 138 3.02 -10.65 -16.11
C TYR A 138 3.81 -11.24 -14.93
N GLU A 139 3.16 -11.49 -13.79
CA GLU A 139 3.77 -12.15 -12.65
C GLU A 139 4.26 -13.56 -12.97
N GLN A 140 3.47 -14.37 -13.68
CA GLN A 140 3.89 -15.70 -14.14
C GLN A 140 5.17 -15.63 -14.99
N GLU A 141 5.37 -14.57 -15.76
CA GLU A 141 6.53 -14.39 -16.63
C GLU A 141 7.76 -13.89 -15.87
N VAL A 142 7.61 -12.96 -14.92
CA VAL A 142 8.75 -12.24 -14.34
C VAL A 142 9.05 -12.57 -12.87
N ALA A 143 8.08 -13.09 -12.12
CA ALA A 143 8.27 -13.41 -10.71
C ALA A 143 9.17 -14.65 -10.59
N ARG A 144 10.43 -14.41 -10.22
CA ARG A 144 11.46 -15.44 -10.08
C ARG A 144 12.16 -15.29 -8.74
N PRO A 145 12.57 -16.41 -8.10
CA PRO A 145 13.34 -16.36 -6.86
C PRO A 145 14.68 -15.68 -7.13
N THR A 146 15.00 -14.67 -6.32
CA THR A 146 16.28 -13.94 -6.40
C THR A 146 16.82 -13.66 -5.00
N ALA A 147 18.14 -13.55 -4.87
CA ALA A 147 18.77 -13.23 -3.58
C ALA A 147 18.28 -11.90 -2.98
N THR A 148 17.94 -10.92 -3.83
CA THR A 148 17.37 -9.63 -3.40
C THR A 148 15.96 -9.78 -2.81
N ASN A 149 15.19 -10.77 -3.26
CA ASN A 149 13.87 -11.06 -2.71
C ASN A 149 13.97 -11.73 -1.33
N ASP A 150 14.88 -12.69 -1.16
CA ASP A 150 15.15 -13.28 0.17
C ASP A 150 15.64 -12.21 1.16
N GLN A 151 16.53 -11.32 0.72
CA GLN A 151 16.95 -10.17 1.54
C GLN A 151 15.76 -9.29 1.95
N TYR A 152 14.84 -9.02 1.04
CA TYR A 152 13.62 -8.26 1.33
C TYR A 152 12.79 -8.93 2.43
N VAL A 153 12.51 -10.23 2.31
CA VAL A 153 11.79 -10.99 3.33
C VAL A 153 12.52 -10.97 4.67
N ARG A 154 13.85 -11.18 4.69
CA ARG A 154 14.63 -11.12 5.93
C ARG A 154 14.58 -9.76 6.61
N VAL A 155 14.64 -8.68 5.83
CA VAL A 155 14.60 -7.33 6.37
C VAL A 155 13.22 -7.00 6.92
N TYR A 156 12.13 -7.40 6.25
CA TYR A 156 10.77 -7.04 6.69
C TYR A 156 10.18 -7.99 7.72
N VAL A 157 10.35 -9.30 7.52
CA VAL A 157 9.73 -10.34 8.34
C VAL A 157 10.58 -10.66 9.55
N ASP A 158 11.87 -10.97 9.37
CA ASP A 158 12.70 -11.40 10.50
C ASP A 158 13.06 -10.26 11.43
N SER A 159 13.22 -9.04 10.89
CA SER A 159 13.57 -7.89 11.72
C SER A 159 12.42 -7.44 12.61
N ALA A 160 11.16 -7.66 12.18
CA ALA A 160 9.98 -7.30 12.97
C ALA A 160 9.91 -8.09 14.29
N PHE A 161 10.41 -9.33 14.29
CA PHE A 161 10.38 -10.23 15.44
C PHE A 161 11.77 -10.67 15.88
N SER A 162 12.82 -9.91 15.59
CA SER A 162 14.20 -10.30 15.89
C SER A 162 14.50 -10.43 17.40
N ARG A 163 13.60 -9.93 18.26
CA ARG A 163 13.66 -10.05 19.72
C ARG A 163 12.89 -11.25 20.27
N MET A 164 12.11 -11.93 19.43
CA MET A 164 11.35 -13.12 19.80
C MET A 164 12.15 -14.40 19.50
N PRO A 165 11.81 -15.54 20.13
CA PRO A 165 12.41 -16.81 19.78
C PRO A 165 12.30 -17.13 18.28
N SER A 166 13.31 -17.80 17.72
CA SER A 166 13.42 -18.04 16.27
C SER A 166 12.23 -18.79 15.66
N PHE A 167 11.52 -19.61 16.44
CA PHE A 167 10.32 -20.31 15.97
C PHE A 167 9.18 -19.34 15.62
N VAL A 168 9.10 -18.18 16.27
CA VAL A 168 8.08 -17.14 15.98
C VAL A 168 8.29 -16.57 14.58
N GLY A 169 9.54 -16.24 14.23
CA GLY A 169 9.89 -15.78 12.89
C GLY A 169 9.57 -16.84 11.82
N LYS A 170 9.87 -18.11 12.08
CA LYS A 170 9.51 -19.22 11.17
C LYS A 170 8.00 -19.40 11.02
N ALA A 171 7.25 -19.35 12.12
CA ALA A 171 5.80 -19.44 12.08
C ALA A 171 5.17 -18.27 11.30
N LEU A 172 5.68 -17.05 11.49
CA LEU A 172 5.24 -15.87 10.76
C LEU A 172 5.53 -15.98 9.26
N ARG A 173 6.74 -16.42 8.86
CA ARG A 173 7.08 -16.64 7.45
C ARG A 173 6.10 -17.61 6.78
N LYS A 174 5.78 -18.73 7.45
CA LYS A 174 4.82 -19.71 6.94
C LYS A 174 3.40 -19.18 6.90
N TYR A 175 2.99 -18.40 7.91
CA TYR A 175 1.71 -17.71 7.90
C TYR A 175 1.62 -16.74 6.72
N LEU A 176 2.63 -15.91 6.49
CA LEU A 176 2.70 -15.01 5.34
C LEU A 176 2.65 -15.80 4.02
N GLY A 177 3.38 -16.91 3.93
CA GLY A 177 3.34 -17.82 2.78
C GLY A 177 1.94 -18.34 2.44
N GLU A 178 1.12 -18.70 3.44
CA GLU A 178 -0.29 -19.12 3.25
C GLU A 178 -1.22 -17.99 2.76
N ASN A 179 -0.78 -16.73 2.87
CA ASN A 179 -1.55 -15.58 2.39
C ASN A 179 -1.13 -15.13 0.99
N LEU A 180 -0.04 -15.67 0.46
CA LEU A 180 0.45 -15.41 -0.89
C LEU A 180 0.00 -16.54 -1.82
N ASP A 181 -0.12 -16.24 -3.12
CA ASP A 181 -0.17 -17.30 -4.13
C ASP A 181 1.21 -17.96 -4.28
N ASP A 182 1.24 -19.14 -4.90
CA ASP A 182 2.46 -19.94 -5.01
C ASP A 182 3.58 -19.24 -5.79
N ILE A 183 3.24 -18.51 -6.85
CA ILE A 183 4.22 -17.80 -7.67
C ILE A 183 4.90 -16.72 -6.83
N MET A 184 4.12 -15.88 -6.15
CA MET A 184 4.66 -14.83 -5.30
C MET A 184 5.45 -15.41 -4.12
N ARG A 185 4.90 -16.43 -3.45
CA ARG A 185 5.56 -17.13 -2.33
C ARG A 185 6.94 -17.66 -2.73
N GLU A 186 7.02 -18.35 -3.85
CA GLU A 186 8.27 -18.91 -4.38
C GLU A 186 9.24 -17.83 -4.83
N SER A 187 8.75 -16.78 -5.49
CA SER A 187 9.59 -15.66 -5.91
C SER A 187 10.22 -14.92 -4.71
N LEU A 188 9.54 -14.91 -3.56
CA LEU A 188 10.01 -14.33 -2.31
C LEU A 188 10.87 -15.28 -1.48
N CYS A 189 11.12 -16.51 -1.96
CA CYS A 189 11.84 -17.55 -1.23
C CYS A 189 11.18 -17.88 0.12
N ILE A 190 9.84 -17.80 0.20
CA ILE A 190 9.08 -18.13 1.41
C ILE A 190 8.70 -19.62 1.37
N GLU A 191 9.02 -20.32 2.44
CA GLU A 191 8.67 -21.74 2.60
C GLU A 191 7.15 -21.94 2.54
N SER A 192 6.72 -23.05 1.91
CA SER A 192 5.33 -23.45 1.95
C SER A 192 4.88 -23.72 3.41
N PRO A 193 3.69 -23.25 3.81
CA PRO A 193 3.10 -23.66 5.07
C PRO A 193 2.88 -25.18 5.05
N GLY A 194 3.30 -25.88 6.11
CA GLY A 194 2.98 -27.31 6.24
C GLY A 194 1.47 -27.52 6.29
N SER A 195 0.99 -28.68 5.82
CA SER A 195 -0.44 -28.97 5.67
C SER A 195 -1.27 -28.70 6.93
N PHE A 196 -0.71 -29.01 8.11
CA PHE A 196 -1.36 -28.74 9.39
C PHE A 196 -1.58 -27.24 9.64
N LEU A 197 -0.57 -26.41 9.41
CA LEU A 197 -0.67 -24.97 9.61
C LEU A 197 -1.63 -24.35 8.58
N SER A 198 -1.59 -24.80 7.33
CA SER A 198 -2.52 -24.38 6.28
C SER A 198 -3.98 -24.70 6.69
N ALA A 199 -4.24 -25.93 7.15
CA ALA A 199 -5.55 -26.34 7.63
C ALA A 199 -6.01 -25.48 8.83
N LEU A 200 -5.13 -25.24 9.81
CA LEU A 200 -5.44 -24.39 10.96
C LEU A 200 -5.80 -22.96 10.53
N ILE A 201 -5.03 -22.35 9.64
CA ILE A 201 -5.29 -21.00 9.13
C ILE A 201 -6.66 -20.95 8.41
N LYS A 202 -6.97 -21.96 7.58
CA LYS A 202 -8.27 -22.06 6.89
C LYS A 202 -9.43 -22.18 7.87
N VAL A 203 -9.29 -22.99 8.93
CA VAL A 203 -10.30 -23.11 9.99
C VAL A 203 -10.50 -21.79 10.72
N VAL A 204 -9.42 -21.12 11.13
CA VAL A 204 -9.50 -19.81 11.81
C VAL A 204 -10.18 -18.76 10.91
N ARG A 205 -9.85 -18.73 9.61
CA ARG A 205 -10.51 -17.87 8.63
C ARG A 205 -12.01 -18.19 8.51
N ALA A 206 -12.38 -19.46 8.42
CA ALA A 206 -13.78 -19.87 8.33
C ALA A 206 -14.58 -19.46 9.58
N ILE A 207 -14.00 -19.64 10.78
CA ILE A 207 -14.59 -19.19 12.04
C ILE A 207 -14.78 -17.66 12.03
N ARG A 208 -13.78 -16.90 11.59
CA ARG A 208 -13.88 -15.43 11.46
C ARG A 208 -15.02 -15.04 10.50
N ILE A 209 -15.10 -15.68 9.33
CA ILE A 209 -16.14 -15.39 8.34
C ILE A 209 -17.54 -15.66 8.91
N MET A 210 -17.72 -16.80 9.59
CA MET A 210 -18.98 -17.14 10.27
C MET A 210 -19.33 -16.12 11.35
N TYR A 211 -18.35 -15.72 12.17
CA TYR A 211 -18.53 -14.68 13.17
C TYR A 211 -18.95 -13.35 12.53
N LEU A 212 -18.26 -12.90 11.49
CA LEU A 212 -18.57 -11.64 10.81
C LEU A 212 -19.96 -11.66 10.16
N ARG A 213 -20.37 -12.80 9.61
CA ARG A 213 -21.67 -12.93 8.94
C ARG A 213 -22.85 -12.95 9.91
N HIS A 214 -22.68 -13.57 11.08
CA HIS A 214 -23.81 -13.90 11.96
C HIS A 214 -23.79 -13.20 13.32
N LEU A 215 -22.62 -12.77 13.80
CA LEU A 215 -22.45 -12.25 15.17
C LEU A 215 -21.91 -10.82 15.22
N ALA A 216 -21.20 -10.36 14.18
CA ALA A 216 -20.69 -9.00 14.14
C ALA A 216 -21.80 -7.99 13.82
N LEU A 217 -21.90 -6.94 14.63
CA LEU A 217 -22.80 -5.83 14.36
C LEU A 217 -22.22 -4.90 13.27
N PRO A 218 -23.06 -4.25 12.45
CA PRO A 218 -22.62 -3.21 11.54
C PRO A 218 -21.83 -2.13 12.28
N ARG A 219 -20.79 -1.59 11.63
CA ARG A 219 -20.03 -0.47 12.20
C ARG A 219 -20.93 0.77 12.24
N THR A 220 -20.98 1.43 13.40
CA THR A 220 -21.69 2.71 13.59
C THR A 220 -20.81 3.93 13.32
N CYS A 221 -19.49 3.76 13.31
CA CYS A 221 -18.52 4.82 13.04
C CYS A 221 -17.62 4.43 11.85
N PRO A 222 -17.24 5.39 10.99
CA PRO A 222 -16.29 5.15 9.91
C PRO A 222 -14.91 4.80 10.48
N VAL A 223 -14.16 4.00 9.73
CA VAL A 223 -12.76 3.71 10.05
C VAL A 223 -11.90 4.85 9.54
N GLU A 224 -11.25 5.58 10.45
CA GLU A 224 -10.29 6.61 10.08
C GLU A 224 -8.97 5.98 9.62
N ILE A 225 -8.72 6.02 8.31
CA ILE A 225 -7.51 5.47 7.69
C ILE A 225 -6.34 6.45 7.83
N VAL A 226 -6.62 7.74 7.63
CA VAL A 226 -5.69 8.87 7.78
C VAL A 226 -6.33 9.91 8.68
N ALA A 227 -5.53 10.78 9.30
CA ALA A 227 -6.08 11.89 10.08
C ALA A 227 -6.93 12.81 9.20
N ASN A 228 -8.05 13.32 9.74
CA ASN A 228 -8.95 14.22 9.03
C ASN A 228 -8.28 15.57 8.69
N GLY A 229 -7.38 16.04 9.56
CA GLY A 229 -6.65 17.29 9.38
C GLY A 229 -5.26 17.28 10.01
N PRO A 230 -4.45 18.31 9.73
CA PRO A 230 -3.15 18.48 10.35
C PRO A 230 -3.28 18.78 11.84
N ASN A 231 -2.25 18.44 12.61
CA ASN A 231 -2.18 18.79 14.02
C ASN A 231 -2.05 20.32 14.17
N PRO A 232 -2.95 20.99 14.92
CA PRO A 232 -2.93 22.45 15.05
C PRO A 232 -1.63 23.04 15.58
N SER A 233 -0.87 22.28 16.39
CA SER A 233 0.37 22.79 16.98
C SER A 233 1.58 22.68 16.05
N THR A 234 1.57 21.73 15.10
CA THR A 234 2.73 21.45 14.23
C THR A 234 2.46 21.76 12.75
N GLY A 235 1.20 21.85 12.34
CA GLY A 235 0.81 21.94 10.93
C GLY A 235 1.05 20.65 10.14
N LEU A 236 1.41 19.55 10.80
CA LEU A 236 1.74 18.27 10.16
C LEU A 236 0.65 17.22 10.39
N PHE A 237 0.54 16.25 9.48
CA PHE A 237 -0.39 15.13 9.63
C PHE A 237 0.21 14.04 10.51
N ASN A 238 -0.60 13.43 11.36
CA ASN A 238 -0.22 12.24 12.10
C ASN A 238 -0.84 10.99 11.46
N PHE A 239 -0.12 9.87 11.51
CA PHE A 239 -0.61 8.61 10.97
C PHE A 239 -1.17 7.74 12.12
N PRO A 240 -2.46 7.35 12.09
CA PRO A 240 -3.09 6.64 13.22
C PRO A 240 -2.69 5.16 13.32
N GLN A 241 -1.81 4.67 12.44
CA GLN A 241 -1.44 3.27 12.36
C GLN A 241 -0.61 2.80 13.56
N LYS A 242 -0.92 1.60 14.04
CA LYS A 242 -0.35 1.01 15.26
C LYS A 242 0.47 -0.24 14.93
N VAL A 243 1.64 -0.02 14.31
CA VAL A 243 2.63 -1.06 13.97
C VAL A 243 3.83 -1.06 14.93
N PHE A 244 4.76 -2.01 14.79
CA PHE A 244 5.94 -2.16 15.64
C PHE A 244 6.89 -0.95 15.65
N GLN A 245 6.82 -0.10 14.63
CA GLN A 245 7.57 1.15 14.54
C GLN A 245 6.60 2.33 14.37
N PRO A 246 6.45 3.22 15.37
CA PRO A 246 5.40 4.22 15.42
C PRO A 246 5.76 5.49 14.62
N TRP A 247 6.07 5.33 13.33
CA TRP A 247 6.37 6.45 12.43
C TRP A 247 5.17 7.39 12.28
N TYR A 248 5.39 8.67 12.55
CA TYR A 248 4.37 9.74 12.48
C TYR A 248 3.19 9.63 13.45
N VAL A 249 3.29 8.75 14.45
CA VAL A 249 2.22 8.54 15.42
C VAL A 249 2.34 9.56 16.55
N LYS A 250 1.26 10.32 16.79
CA LYS A 250 1.19 11.26 17.91
C LYS A 250 1.20 10.51 19.26
N PRO A 251 2.09 10.85 20.20
CA PRO A 251 2.04 10.30 21.55
C PRO A 251 0.79 10.78 22.29
N THR A 252 0.04 9.83 22.83
CA THR A 252 -1.07 10.03 23.76
C THR A 252 -0.80 9.19 25.01
N PHE A 253 -1.49 9.51 26.12
CA PHE A 253 -1.36 8.73 27.35
C PHE A 253 -1.59 7.22 27.08
N TRP A 254 -2.68 6.87 26.38
CA TRP A 254 -3.04 5.49 26.07
C TRP A 254 -2.12 4.81 25.05
N SER A 255 -1.59 5.54 24.06
CA SER A 255 -0.64 4.95 23.10
C SER A 255 0.71 4.61 23.73
N THR A 256 1.06 5.28 24.84
CA THR A 256 2.37 5.16 25.48
C THR A 256 2.34 4.27 26.71
N TRP A 257 1.23 4.28 27.46
CA TRP A 257 1.06 3.62 28.76
C TRP A 257 -0.16 2.69 28.84
N GLY A 258 -0.92 2.50 27.75
CA GLY A 258 -2.06 1.57 27.75
C GLY A 258 -1.64 0.09 27.69
N PRO A 259 -2.59 -0.85 27.92
CA PRO A 259 -2.32 -2.30 27.87
C PRO A 259 -1.66 -2.75 26.56
N ARG A 260 -2.11 -2.21 25.42
CA ARG A 260 -1.51 -2.49 24.11
C ARG A 260 -0.07 -1.99 24.02
N ALA A 261 0.24 -0.85 24.64
CA ALA A 261 1.59 -0.30 24.65
C ALA A 261 2.55 -1.21 25.41
N PHE A 262 2.11 -1.78 26.54
CA PHE A 262 2.87 -2.79 27.29
C PHE A 262 3.08 -4.07 26.47
N LEU A 263 2.03 -4.61 25.84
CA LEU A 263 2.14 -5.79 24.97
C LEU A 263 3.13 -5.53 23.82
N LEU A 264 3.04 -4.37 23.18
CA LEU A 264 3.94 -4.00 22.08
C LEU A 264 5.40 -3.94 22.54
N ARG A 265 5.67 -3.37 23.72
CA ARG A 265 7.01 -3.36 24.32
C ARG A 265 7.50 -4.78 24.63
N ALA A 266 6.65 -5.63 25.19
CA ALA A 266 6.99 -7.02 25.51
C ALA A 266 7.36 -7.83 24.26
N LEU A 267 6.69 -7.58 23.13
CA LEU A 267 7.01 -8.18 21.83
C LEU A 267 8.19 -7.49 21.11
N GLY A 268 8.87 -6.55 21.76
CA GLY A 268 10.04 -5.87 21.22
C GLY A 268 9.75 -4.69 20.30
N GLY A 269 8.49 -4.29 20.14
CA GLY A 269 8.08 -3.08 19.42
C GLY A 269 8.39 -1.79 20.17
N LYS A 270 8.15 -0.66 19.50
CA LYS A 270 8.36 0.68 20.05
C LYS A 270 7.04 1.42 20.16
N VAL A 271 6.91 2.22 21.22
CA VAL A 271 5.73 3.06 21.44
C VAL A 271 6.02 4.51 21.01
N PRO A 272 5.00 5.28 20.60
CA PRO A 272 5.18 6.67 20.19
C PRO A 272 5.94 7.49 21.25
N GLY A 273 6.89 8.34 20.82
CA GLY A 273 7.69 9.19 21.69
C GLY A 273 8.81 8.49 22.48
N SER A 274 8.87 7.15 22.51
CA SER A 274 9.87 6.41 23.30
C SER A 274 11.32 6.54 22.83
N GLN A 275 11.57 7.08 21.64
CA GLN A 275 12.90 7.33 21.08
C GLN A 275 13.08 8.78 20.64
N GLY A 276 12.47 9.72 21.38
CA GLY A 276 12.45 11.13 21.02
C GLY A 276 11.90 11.36 19.61
N GLU A 277 12.62 12.15 18.83
CA GLU A 277 12.23 12.55 17.47
C GLU A 277 12.47 11.49 16.38
N ARG A 278 13.08 10.34 16.71
CA ARG A 278 13.46 9.32 15.71
C ARG A 278 12.31 8.89 14.81
N PHE A 279 11.13 8.70 15.38
CA PHE A 279 9.93 8.22 14.66
C PHE A 279 9.02 9.36 14.20
N HIS A 280 9.49 10.61 14.27
CA HIS A 280 8.73 11.79 13.88
C HIS A 280 7.34 11.91 14.54
N PRO A 281 7.23 11.91 15.90
CA PRO A 281 5.94 12.03 16.59
C PRO A 281 5.13 13.30 16.24
N GLN A 282 5.80 14.36 15.76
CA GLN A 282 5.22 15.60 15.26
C GLN A 282 4.36 15.43 14.00
N GLY A 283 4.59 14.36 13.22
CA GLY A 283 3.85 14.07 11.98
C GLY A 283 4.68 14.13 10.71
N TYR A 284 4.01 14.04 9.56
CA TYR A 284 4.56 14.14 8.21
C TYR A 284 3.94 15.30 7.42
N ASN A 285 4.65 15.72 6.37
CA ASN A 285 4.13 16.60 5.32
C ASN A 285 4.23 15.86 3.98
N LEU A 286 3.12 15.81 3.25
CA LEU A 286 2.97 15.04 2.00
C LEU A 286 3.99 15.43 0.93
N MET A 287 4.40 16.70 0.84
CA MET A 287 5.39 17.15 -0.16
C MET A 287 6.83 16.78 0.19
N THR A 288 7.07 16.39 1.45
CA THR A 288 8.44 16.16 1.96
C THR A 288 8.68 14.72 2.41
N ILE A 289 7.64 13.91 2.56
CA ILE A 289 7.73 12.49 2.98
C ILE A 289 8.59 11.67 2.00
N GLY A 290 9.22 10.60 2.49
CA GLY A 290 10.13 9.76 1.73
C GLY A 290 11.58 9.80 2.23
N PRO A 291 12.56 9.44 1.38
CA PRO A 291 13.96 9.31 1.78
C PRO A 291 14.61 10.68 2.02
N GLU A 292 15.47 10.78 3.03
CA GLU A 292 16.09 12.04 3.47
C GLU A 292 16.72 12.87 2.33
N PRO A 293 17.47 12.28 1.37
CA PRO A 293 18.07 13.06 0.28
C PRO A 293 17.07 13.72 -0.69
N GLN A 294 15.78 13.39 -0.60
CA GLN A 294 14.68 13.95 -1.41
C GLN A 294 13.74 14.86 -0.61
N LYS A 295 14.02 15.08 0.67
CA LYS A 295 13.22 15.95 1.52
C LYS A 295 13.41 17.41 1.05
N GLY A 296 12.29 18.12 0.83
CA GLY A 296 12.29 19.54 0.44
C GLY A 296 12.71 19.83 -1.01
N LYS A 297 12.93 18.82 -1.85
CA LYS A 297 13.32 19.01 -3.26
C LYS A 297 12.10 18.90 -4.19
N GLY A 298 12.12 19.66 -5.28
CA GLY A 298 11.09 19.64 -6.33
C GLY A 298 9.75 20.24 -5.91
N LEU A 299 9.73 21.11 -4.88
CA LEU A 299 8.49 21.63 -4.31
C LEU A 299 7.67 22.45 -5.31
N GLU A 300 8.31 23.31 -6.09
CA GLU A 300 7.65 24.17 -7.10
C GLU A 300 7.07 23.35 -8.26
N GLU A 301 7.86 22.40 -8.78
CA GLU A 301 7.42 21.45 -9.82
C GLU A 301 6.20 20.64 -9.34
N MET A 302 6.28 20.08 -8.13
CA MET A 302 5.19 19.30 -7.54
C MET A 302 3.94 20.17 -7.27
N ALA A 303 4.09 21.42 -6.83
CA ALA A 303 2.96 22.33 -6.61
C ALA A 303 2.22 22.63 -7.93
N THR A 304 2.97 22.86 -9.00
CA THR A 304 2.41 23.07 -10.35
C THR A 304 1.67 21.82 -10.83
N ALA A 305 2.30 20.65 -10.70
CA ALA A 305 1.67 19.37 -11.07
C ALA A 305 0.42 19.06 -10.23
N ALA A 306 0.39 19.45 -8.95
CA ALA A 306 -0.75 19.23 -8.07
C ALA A 306 -1.97 20.05 -8.54
N GLY A 307 -1.76 21.28 -9.01
CA GLY A 307 -2.81 22.08 -9.63
C GLY A 307 -3.42 21.41 -10.86
N ILE A 308 -2.60 20.75 -11.69
CA ILE A 308 -3.06 20.02 -12.88
C ILE A 308 -3.90 18.80 -12.48
N ILE A 309 -3.43 17.99 -11.54
CA ILE A 309 -4.18 16.81 -11.05
C ILE A 309 -5.52 17.24 -10.45
N LYS A 310 -5.52 18.29 -9.62
CA LYS A 310 -6.73 18.83 -9.01
C LYS A 310 -7.75 19.27 -10.07
N ALA A 311 -7.30 19.99 -11.11
CA ALA A 311 -8.16 20.40 -12.21
C ALA A 311 -8.77 19.21 -12.98
N LYS A 312 -7.99 18.13 -13.19
CA LYS A 312 -8.50 16.88 -13.77
C LYS A 312 -9.51 16.17 -12.86
N GLY A 313 -9.33 16.25 -11.54
CA GLY A 313 -10.20 15.62 -10.54
C GLY A 313 -11.65 16.11 -10.56
N VAL A 314 -11.90 17.32 -11.06
CA VAL A 314 -13.24 17.90 -11.25
C VAL A 314 -14.00 17.25 -12.43
N ALA A 315 -13.31 16.53 -13.31
CA ALA A 315 -13.93 15.92 -14.49
C ALA A 315 -14.84 14.73 -14.13
N THR A 316 -15.99 14.65 -14.82
CA THR A 316 -16.95 13.54 -14.73
C THR A 316 -16.32 12.20 -15.09
N CYS A 317 -16.93 11.11 -14.61
CA CYS A 317 -16.48 9.71 -14.78
C CYS A 317 -15.75 9.48 -16.13
N PRO A 318 -14.52 8.92 -16.14
CA PRO A 318 -13.73 8.70 -17.36
C PRO A 318 -14.40 7.78 -18.39
N PHE A 319 -15.48 7.09 -18.00
CA PHE A 319 -16.28 6.22 -18.87
C PHE A 319 -17.67 6.80 -19.17
N SER A 320 -17.99 7.99 -18.68
CA SER A 320 -19.25 8.64 -19.01
C SER A 320 -19.26 9.00 -20.50
N GLN A 321 -20.25 8.51 -21.24
CA GLN A 321 -20.47 8.89 -22.64
C GLN A 321 -21.01 10.32 -22.79
N ALA A 322 -20.87 11.17 -21.77
CA ALA A 322 -21.14 12.59 -21.88
C ALA A 322 -20.10 13.16 -22.84
N ARG A 323 -20.47 13.25 -24.12
CA ARG A 323 -19.75 13.98 -25.15
C ARG A 323 -19.29 15.29 -24.51
N VAL A 324 -17.99 15.47 -24.39
CA VAL A 324 -17.43 16.82 -24.29
C VAL A 324 -17.87 17.47 -25.60
N ALA A 325 -18.94 18.27 -25.53
CA ALA A 325 -19.36 19.10 -26.64
C ALA A 325 -18.13 19.95 -27.01
N LYS A 326 -17.71 19.81 -28.27
CA LYS A 326 -16.63 20.61 -28.86
C LYS A 326 -16.92 22.10 -28.69
#